data_AF-A0A0A0HZM6-F1
#
_entry.id   AF-A0A0A0HZM6-F1
#
_cell.length_a   1.000
_cell.length_b   1.000
_cell.length_c   1.000
_cell.angle_alpha   90.00
_cell.angle_beta   90.00
_cell.angle_gamma   90.00
#
_symmetry.space_group_name_H-M   'P 1'
#
loop_
_entity.id
_entity.type
_entity.pdbx_description
1 polymer ?
#
loop_
_entity_poly.entity_id
_entity_poly.type
_entity_poly.pdbx_seq_one_letter_code
_entity_poly.pdbx_strand_id
1 'polypeptide(L)'
;MEHDFKIKKSNIENAFKTLKEYILTNNKPMWVIPHDIISAKNFYEAFEAIRYPLITNKNGDYILDHFSGEKLGDDKDILNSIAKYVAPNSYIKFIGEDDDVLILTFDGNECGEIWN
;
A
#
# COMPACT_ATOMS: atom_id res chain seq x y z
N MET A 1 2.67 -11.70 7.48
CA MET A 1 2.59 -10.23 7.57
C MET A 1 1.79 -9.87 8.81
N GLU A 2 2.22 -8.84 9.53
CA GLU A 2 1.50 -8.18 10.63
C GLU A 2 1.29 -6.71 10.24
N HIS A 3 0.15 -6.09 10.55
CA HIS A 3 -0.10 -4.69 10.20
C HIS A 3 -1.20 -4.08 11.07
N ASP A 4 -1.23 -2.75 11.12
CA ASP A 4 -2.38 -1.95 11.53
C ASP A 4 -2.73 -0.88 10.47
N PHE A 5 -2.20 -1.06 9.25
CA PHE A 5 -2.46 -0.22 8.08
C PHE A 5 -3.95 0.09 7.92
N LYS A 6 -4.25 1.38 7.76
CA LYS A 6 -5.63 1.86 7.65
C LYS A 6 -5.72 3.14 6.84
N ILE A 7 -6.72 3.23 5.96
CA ILE A 7 -7.14 4.46 5.28
C ILE A 7 -8.61 4.73 5.59
N LYS A 8 -8.93 5.95 6.02
CA LYS A 8 -10.33 6.34 6.26
C LYS A 8 -11.13 6.34 4.98
N LYS A 9 -12.40 5.93 5.02
CA LYS A 9 -13.31 5.96 3.86
C LYS A 9 -13.30 7.30 3.12
N SER A 10 -13.25 8.40 3.87
CA SER A 10 -13.23 9.77 3.32
C SER A 10 -12.01 10.09 2.47
N ASN A 11 -10.91 9.34 2.61
CA ASN A 11 -9.65 9.61 1.93
C ASN A 11 -9.47 8.76 0.65
N ILE A 12 -10.34 7.78 0.42
CA ILE A 12 -10.10 6.73 -0.59
C ILE A 12 -10.13 7.27 -2.01
N GLU A 13 -11.03 8.19 -2.32
CA GLU A 13 -11.09 8.79 -3.65
C GLU A 13 -9.77 9.50 -3.99
N ASN A 14 -9.25 10.30 -3.04
CA ASN A 14 -7.99 11.01 -3.21
C ASN A 14 -6.78 10.07 -3.23
N ALA A 15 -6.75 9.06 -2.34
CA ALA A 15 -5.70 8.04 -2.33
C ALA A 15 -5.65 7.26 -3.65
N PHE A 16 -6.81 6.88 -4.17
CA PHE A 16 -6.91 6.15 -5.43
C PHE A 16 -6.43 6.98 -6.61
N LYS A 17 -6.86 8.24 -6.68
CA LYS A 17 -6.41 9.18 -7.70
C LYS A 17 -4.89 9.36 -7.64
N THR A 18 -4.33 9.60 -6.45
CA THR A 18 -2.88 9.80 -6.28
C THR A 18 -2.08 8.55 -6.65
N LEU A 19 -2.53 7.35 -6.28
CA LEU A 19 -1.87 6.11 -6.70
C LEU A 19 -1.83 5.97 -8.22
N LYS A 20 -2.95 6.24 -8.91
CA LYS A 20 -3.00 6.22 -10.37
C LYS A 20 -2.07 7.24 -11.01
N GLU A 21 -2.05 8.47 -10.49
CA GLU A 21 -1.14 9.53 -10.96
C GLU A 21 0.33 9.13 -10.77
N TYR A 22 0.66 8.53 -9.62
CA TYR A 22 2.01 8.01 -9.37
C TYR A 22 2.42 6.95 -10.40
N ILE A 23 1.56 5.97 -10.69
CA ILE A 23 1.86 4.92 -11.67
C ILE A 23 1.94 5.47 -13.11
N LEU A 24 1.11 6.46 -13.46
CA LEU A 24 1.15 7.11 -14.77
C LEU A 24 2.42 7.93 -14.98
N THR A 25 2.96 8.51 -13.91
CA THR A 25 4.18 9.32 -13.96
C THR A 25 5.44 8.49 -13.83
N ASN A 26 5.38 7.41 -13.06
CA ASN A 26 6.48 6.49 -12.83
C ASN A 26 6.30 5.21 -13.66
N ASN A 27 6.82 5.22 -14.89
CA ASN A 27 6.57 4.19 -15.91
C ASN A 27 7.13 2.78 -15.61
N LYS A 28 7.71 2.52 -14.42
CA LYS A 28 8.43 1.27 -14.14
C LYS A 28 8.25 0.75 -12.70
N PRO A 29 7.01 0.54 -12.22
CA PRO A 29 6.85 -0.18 -10.98
C PRO A 29 7.36 -1.63 -11.16
N MET A 30 8.11 -2.13 -10.19
CA MET A 30 8.73 -3.46 -10.28
C MET A 30 7.67 -4.54 -10.02
N TRP A 31 7.65 -5.59 -10.86
CA TRP A 31 6.75 -6.74 -10.73
C TRP A 31 5.24 -6.42 -10.68
N VAL A 32 4.88 -5.23 -11.13
CA VAL A 32 3.51 -4.72 -11.27
C VAL A 32 3.26 -4.43 -12.74
N ILE A 33 2.05 -4.75 -13.22
CA ILE A 33 1.60 -4.35 -14.55
C ILE A 33 0.91 -2.99 -14.40
N PRO A 34 1.49 -1.86 -14.88
CA PRO A 34 0.92 -0.52 -14.66
C PRO A 34 -0.52 -0.40 -15.17
N HIS A 35 -0.83 -1.11 -16.26
CA HIS A 35 -2.16 -1.11 -16.85
C HIS A 35 -3.25 -1.61 -15.88
N ASP A 36 -2.93 -2.56 -14.99
CA ASP A 36 -3.89 -3.13 -14.05
C ASP A 36 -4.31 -2.08 -13.00
N ILE A 37 -3.38 -1.22 -12.57
CA ILE A 37 -3.68 -0.11 -11.66
C ILE A 37 -4.42 1.02 -12.38
N ILE A 38 -4.01 1.37 -13.60
CA ILE A 38 -4.60 2.47 -14.36
C ILE A 38 -6.05 2.14 -14.73
N SER A 39 -6.31 0.90 -15.16
CA SER A 39 -7.64 0.42 -15.57
C SER A 39 -8.54 0.00 -14.41
N ALA A 40 -7.98 -0.18 -13.20
CA ALA A 40 -8.74 -0.49 -11.99
C ALA A 40 -9.96 0.43 -11.83
N LYS A 41 -11.13 -0.15 -11.52
CA LYS A 41 -12.40 0.57 -11.36
C LYS A 41 -12.57 1.14 -9.97
N ASN A 42 -11.86 0.58 -9.00
CA ASN A 42 -11.93 0.93 -7.60
C ASN A 42 -10.59 0.67 -6.90
N PHE A 43 -10.49 1.13 -5.67
CA PHE A 43 -9.25 1.06 -4.90
C PHE A 43 -8.87 -0.37 -4.50
N TYR A 44 -9.83 -1.30 -4.39
CA TYR A 44 -9.54 -2.72 -4.12
C TYR A 44 -8.77 -3.34 -5.29
N GLU A 45 -9.26 -3.17 -6.52
CA GLU A 45 -8.59 -3.69 -7.73
C GLU A 45 -7.16 -3.14 -7.88
N ALA A 46 -6.95 -1.86 -7.57
CA ALA A 46 -5.63 -1.25 -7.64
C ALA A 46 -4.66 -1.80 -6.58
N PHE A 47 -5.15 -2.05 -5.36
CA PHE A 47 -4.35 -2.62 -4.28
C PHE A 47 -4.06 -4.11 -4.48
N GLU A 48 -5.00 -4.83 -5.09
CA GLU A 48 -4.79 -6.22 -5.51
C GLU A 48 -3.68 -6.31 -6.57
N ALA A 49 -3.64 -5.37 -7.53
CA ALA A 49 -2.58 -5.31 -8.55
C ALA A 49 -1.17 -5.07 -7.97
N ILE A 50 -1.07 -4.46 -6.79
CA ILE A 50 0.20 -4.30 -6.05
C ILE A 50 0.37 -5.31 -4.91
N ARG A 51 -0.44 -6.39 -4.87
CA ARG A 51 -0.32 -7.50 -3.89
C ARG A 51 -0.65 -7.14 -2.44
N TYR A 52 -1.40 -6.05 -2.23
CA TYR A 52 -1.86 -5.57 -0.93
C TYR A 52 -3.40 -5.57 -0.85
N PRO A 53 -4.10 -6.70 -1.09
CA PRO A 53 -5.57 -6.72 -1.11
C PRO A 53 -6.17 -6.07 0.14
N LEU A 54 -7.21 -5.27 -0.08
CA LEU A 54 -7.91 -4.51 0.94
C LEU A 54 -9.24 -5.17 1.32
N ILE A 55 -9.65 -4.99 2.57
CA ILE A 55 -11.02 -5.21 3.04
C ILE A 55 -11.51 -3.94 3.76
N THR A 56 -12.80 -3.89 4.06
CA THR A 56 -13.37 -2.84 4.92
C THR A 56 -13.72 -3.37 6.29
N ASN A 57 -13.38 -2.59 7.33
CA ASN A 57 -13.79 -2.89 8.69
C ASN A 57 -15.22 -2.41 8.96
N LYS A 58 -15.72 -2.64 10.19
CA LYS A 58 -17.07 -2.24 10.62
C LYS A 58 -17.37 -0.73 10.51
N ASN A 59 -16.34 0.12 10.47
CA ASN A 59 -16.49 1.57 10.33
C ASN A 59 -16.47 2.01 8.84
N GLY A 60 -16.24 1.07 7.91
CA GLY A 60 -16.04 1.35 6.50
C GLY A 60 -14.65 1.88 6.15
N ASP A 61 -13.69 1.85 7.09
CA ASP A 61 -12.29 2.16 6.79
C ASP A 61 -11.64 0.96 6.08
N TYR A 62 -10.71 1.27 5.20
CA TYR A 62 -9.98 0.28 4.41
C TYR A 62 -8.75 -0.17 5.17
N ILE A 63 -8.57 -1.47 5.28
CA ILE A 63 -7.43 -2.12 5.94
C ILE A 63 -6.88 -3.19 5.00
N LEU A 64 -5.61 -3.57 5.18
CA LEU A 64 -5.08 -4.73 4.48
C LEU A 64 -5.78 -6.01 4.96
N ASP A 65 -5.95 -6.95 4.04
CA ASP A 65 -6.43 -8.30 4.33
C ASP A 65 -5.25 -9.23 4.56
N HIS A 66 -4.41 -9.35 3.54
CA HIS A 66 -3.20 -10.15 3.56
C HIS A 66 -2.18 -9.55 2.56
N PHE A 67 -0.98 -10.14 2.53
CA PHE A 67 0.01 -9.85 1.50
C PHE A 67 0.07 -11.06 0.57
N SER A 68 -0.12 -10.83 -0.73
CA SER A 68 -0.20 -11.89 -1.73
C SER A 68 1.01 -11.90 -2.67
N GLY A 69 2.10 -12.53 -2.25
CA GLY A 69 3.25 -12.83 -3.13
C GLY A 69 4.59 -12.39 -2.55
N GLU A 70 5.50 -11.99 -3.44
CA GLU A 70 6.85 -11.51 -3.09
C GLU A 70 6.91 -9.98 -3.07
N LYS A 71 7.85 -9.43 -2.29
CA LYS A 71 8.17 -7.99 -2.22
C LYS A 71 8.39 -7.45 -3.63
N LEU A 72 7.75 -6.34 -3.97
CA LEU A 72 7.85 -5.71 -5.29
C LEU A 72 9.22 -5.03 -5.47
N GLY A 73 9.88 -4.66 -4.38
CA GLY A 73 11.19 -4.00 -4.37
C GLY A 73 11.09 -2.48 -4.38
N ASP A 74 9.94 -1.93 -4.78
CA ASP A 74 9.56 -0.52 -4.76
C ASP A 74 8.29 -0.27 -3.91
N ASP A 75 7.96 -1.22 -3.02
CA ASP A 75 6.80 -1.15 -2.12
C ASP A 75 6.77 0.17 -1.36
N LYS A 76 7.94 0.60 -0.86
CA LYS A 76 8.09 1.88 -0.16
C LYS A 76 7.65 3.04 -1.05
N ASP A 77 8.12 3.12 -2.29
CA ASP A 77 7.83 4.27 -3.16
C ASP A 77 6.35 4.29 -3.58
N ILE A 78 5.79 3.12 -3.91
CA ILE A 78 4.36 2.96 -4.22
C ILE A 78 3.51 3.39 -3.02
N LEU A 79 3.78 2.86 -1.83
CA LEU A 79 3.00 3.14 -0.62
C LEU A 79 3.27 4.55 -0.07
N ASN A 80 4.46 5.12 -0.29
CA ASN A 80 4.77 6.51 0.04
C ASN A 80 3.91 7.49 -0.74
N SER A 81 3.58 7.19 -2.01
CA SER A 81 2.73 8.05 -2.85
C SER A 81 1.37 8.35 -2.20
N ILE A 82 0.87 7.45 -1.36
CA ILE A 82 -0.41 7.57 -0.67
C ILE A 82 -0.28 7.79 0.83
N ALA A 83 0.93 7.91 1.38
CA ALA A 83 1.18 7.90 2.83
C ALA A 83 0.38 8.98 3.58
N LYS A 84 0.20 10.17 2.98
CA LYS A 84 -0.62 11.25 3.54
C LYS A 84 -2.11 10.93 3.77
N TYR A 85 -2.60 9.84 3.18
CA TYR A 85 -3.98 9.37 3.34
C TYR A 85 -4.10 8.21 4.34
N VAL A 86 -2.97 7.57 4.66
CA VAL A 86 -2.85 6.48 5.64
C VAL A 86 -2.92 7.08 7.05
N ALA A 87 -3.51 6.34 7.98
CA ALA A 87 -3.57 6.75 9.36
C ALA A 87 -2.14 6.91 9.94
N PRO A 88 -1.87 7.97 10.72
CA PRO A 88 -0.58 8.15 11.35
C PRO A 88 -0.30 7.05 12.38
N ASN A 89 0.97 6.70 12.53
CA ASN A 89 1.48 5.59 13.34
C ASN A 89 1.03 4.20 12.86
N SER A 90 0.58 4.08 11.60
CA SER A 90 0.31 2.77 11.01
C SER A 90 1.61 2.11 10.52
N TYR A 91 1.58 0.78 10.35
CA TYR A 91 2.68 -0.01 9.84
C TYR A 91 2.23 -1.24 9.06
N ILE A 92 3.17 -1.79 8.28
CA ILE A 92 3.13 -3.10 7.64
C ILE A 92 4.45 -3.80 7.93
N LYS A 93 4.41 -4.99 8.52
CA LYS A 93 5.57 -5.77 8.93
C LYS A 93 5.65 -7.08 8.17
N PHE A 94 6.80 -7.29 7.54
CA PHE A 94 7.18 -8.52 6.86
C PHE A 94 8.20 -9.26 7.72
N ILE A 95 8.06 -10.58 7.76
CA ILE A 95 9.04 -11.48 8.33
C ILE A 95 9.59 -12.26 7.15
N GLY A 96 10.86 -12.02 6.83
CA GLY A 96 11.60 -12.65 5.74
C GLY A 96 12.18 -14.00 6.16
N GLU A 97 13.14 -14.47 5.36
CA GLU A 97 13.96 -15.62 5.73
C GLU A 97 14.95 -15.23 6.85
N ASP A 98 15.42 -16.21 7.63
CA ASP A 98 16.41 -16.00 8.71
C ASP A 98 16.03 -14.96 9.79
N ASP A 99 14.73 -14.84 10.09
CA ASP A 99 14.17 -13.88 11.07
C ASP A 99 14.36 -12.39 10.70
N ASP A 100 14.77 -12.07 9.46
CA ASP A 100 14.86 -10.69 8.98
C ASP A 100 13.48 -10.01 9.05
N VAL A 101 13.43 -8.81 9.62
CA VAL A 101 12.19 -8.05 9.74
C VAL A 101 12.29 -6.74 8.96
N LEU A 102 11.36 -6.55 8.02
CA LEU A 102 11.12 -5.27 7.36
C LEU A 102 9.81 -4.68 7.89
N ILE A 103 9.85 -3.42 8.34
CA ILE A 103 8.67 -2.67 8.76
C ILE A 103 8.54 -1.41 7.90
N LEU A 104 7.43 -1.31 7.16
CA LEU A 104 6.99 -0.06 6.54
C LEU A 104 6.19 0.72 7.57
N THR A 105 6.54 1.99 7.82
CA THR A 105 5.86 2.84 8.83
C THR A 105 5.28 4.10 8.20
N PHE A 106 4.09 4.51 8.63
CA PHE A 106 3.37 5.67 8.11
C PHE A 106 3.16 6.71 9.21
N ASP A 107 3.68 7.91 9.02
CA ASP A 107 3.53 9.02 10.00
C ASP A 107 2.35 9.96 9.67
N GLY A 108 1.62 9.68 8.59
CA GLY A 108 0.54 10.52 8.06
C GLY A 108 1.00 11.53 7.02
N ASN A 109 2.27 11.52 6.61
CA ASN A 109 2.82 12.26 5.47
C ASN A 109 3.68 11.37 4.58
N GLU A 110 4.53 10.54 5.17
CA GLU A 110 5.54 9.72 4.49
C GLU A 110 5.49 8.25 4.93
N CYS A 111 6.02 7.38 4.06
CA CYS A 111 6.27 5.97 4.33
C CYS A 111 7.78 5.75 4.50
N GLY A 112 8.17 5.29 5.70
CA GLY A 112 9.53 4.91 6.06
C GLY A 112 9.75 3.40 5.99
N GLU A 113 11.01 2.98 6.02
CA GLU A 113 11.43 1.58 6.13
C GLU A 113 12.36 1.40 7.34
N ILE A 114 12.11 0.37 8.13
CA ILE A 114 12.95 -0.07 9.25
C ILE A 114 13.35 -1.53 9.00
N TRP A 115 14.64 -1.83 9.09
CA TRP A 115 15.21 -3.17 8.99
C TRP A 115 15.76 -3.60 10.36
N ASN A 116 15.34 -4.76 10.84
CA ASN A 116 15.75 -5.35 12.11
C ASN A 116 16.18 -6.80 11.93
#